data_AF-A0A8T0FT50-F1
#
_entry.id   AF-A0A8T0FT50-F1
#
_cell.length_a   1.000
_cell.length_b   1.000
_cell.length_c   1.000
_cell.angle_alpha   90.00
_cell.angle_beta   90.00
_cell.angle_gamma   90.00
#
_symmetry.space_group_name_H-M   'P 1'
#
loop_
_entity.id
_entity.type
_entity.pdbx_description
1 polymer ?
#
loop_
_entity_poly.entity_id
_entity_poly.type
_entity_poly.pdbx_seq_one_letter_code
_entity_poly.pdbx_strand_id
1 'polypeptide(L)'
;MPFSKEEITLEVKEENSFLEWEFETKARDIDFSLVFRGESPEDLEFVVLIPKQRIDTSDEPEKGCFKCEKSGNFNLFLSVELVLSGTPNIITLQLITIARLHHTTPCNIVRYSLCWVVY
;
A
#
# COMPACT_ATOMS: atom_id res chain seq x y z
N MET A 1 11.16 -5.00 -20.20
CA MET A 1 9.74 -4.86 -20.56
C MET A 1 9.22 -3.59 -19.87
N PRO A 2 8.22 -2.88 -20.42
CA PRO A 2 7.68 -1.70 -19.77
C PRO A 2 6.90 -2.10 -18.51
N PHE A 3 6.89 -1.24 -17.49
CA PHE A 3 6.16 -1.47 -16.23
C PHE A 3 5.28 -0.25 -15.95
N SER A 4 4.07 -0.51 -15.46
CA SER A 4 3.25 0.50 -14.83
C SER A 4 3.57 0.53 -13.33
N LYS A 5 3.57 1.72 -12.73
CA LYS A 5 3.82 1.90 -11.29
C LYS A 5 2.80 2.87 -10.70
N GLU A 6 2.32 2.52 -9.51
CA GLU A 6 1.48 3.38 -8.69
C GLU A 6 2.14 3.55 -7.32
N GLU A 7 2.19 4.78 -6.82
CA GLU A 7 2.69 5.12 -5.50
C GLU A 7 1.57 5.77 -4.71
N ILE A 8 1.31 5.24 -3.51
CA ILE A 8 0.27 5.75 -2.62
C ILE A 8 0.92 6.17 -1.32
N THR A 9 0.88 7.47 -1.05
CA THR A 9 1.35 8.05 0.19
C THR A 9 0.22 8.15 1.21
N LEU A 10 0.45 7.60 2.39
CA LEU A 10 -0.45 7.65 3.53
C LEU A 10 0.23 8.41 4.67
N GLU A 11 -0.37 9.52 5.06
CA GLU A 11 0.05 10.29 6.22
C GLU A 11 -0.53 9.65 7.49
N VAL A 12 0.32 9.05 8.31
CA VAL A 12 -0.04 8.47 9.60
C VAL A 12 0.33 9.47 10.69
N LYS A 13 -0.69 10.10 11.28
CA LYS A 13 -0.51 11.14 12.30
C LYS A 13 -0.29 10.60 13.71
N GLU A 14 -0.72 9.37 13.96
CA GLU A 14 -0.70 8.76 15.28
C GLU A 14 0.21 7.52 15.27
N GLU A 15 1.18 7.51 16.17
CA GLU A 15 2.03 6.34 16.42
C GLU A 15 1.20 5.15 16.90
N ASN A 16 1.69 3.93 16.66
CA ASN A 16 1.02 2.67 16.96
C ASN A 16 -0.32 2.46 16.24
N SER A 17 -0.58 3.23 15.17
CA SER A 17 -1.66 2.96 14.23
C SER A 17 -1.41 1.69 13.42
N PHE A 18 -2.47 1.15 12.84
CA PHE A 18 -2.40 0.02 11.93
C PHE A 18 -2.72 0.48 10.50
N LEU A 19 -1.85 0.09 9.58
CA LEU A 19 -2.07 0.20 8.15
C LEU A 19 -2.52 -1.17 7.64
N GLU A 20 -3.74 -1.26 7.14
CA GLU A 20 -4.31 -2.45 6.52
C GLU A 20 -4.50 -2.23 5.03
N TRP A 21 -4.21 -3.26 4.22
CA TRP A 21 -4.44 -3.25 2.78
C TRP A 21 -5.11 -4.54 2.32
N GLU A 22 -5.92 -4.41 1.29
CA GLU A 22 -6.48 -5.50 0.51
C GLU A 22 -6.41 -5.13 -0.97
N PHE A 23 -5.78 -5.95 -1.80
CA PHE A 23 -5.79 -5.74 -3.26
C PHE A 23 -5.90 -7.03 -4.05
N GLU A 24 -6.44 -6.87 -5.26
CA GLU A 24 -6.50 -7.93 -6.25
C GLU A 24 -6.11 -7.39 -7.63
N THR A 25 -5.60 -8.29 -8.45
CA THR A 25 -5.24 -8.08 -9.84
C THR A 25 -5.89 -9.18 -10.67
N LYS A 26 -6.47 -8.82 -11.81
CA LYS A 26 -7.25 -9.77 -12.63
C LYS A 26 -6.45 -10.57 -13.65
N ALA A 27 -5.14 -10.38 -13.72
CA ALA A 27 -4.41 -10.82 -14.91
C ALA A 27 -2.96 -11.22 -14.69
N ARG A 28 -2.26 -10.67 -13.69
CA ARG A 28 -0.82 -10.86 -13.53
C ARG A 28 -0.37 -10.58 -12.11
N ASP A 29 0.70 -11.24 -11.73
CA ASP A 29 1.43 -10.92 -10.51
C ASP A 29 1.80 -9.44 -10.43
N ILE A 30 1.75 -8.92 -9.22
CA ILE A 30 2.07 -7.53 -8.90
C ILE A 30 3.24 -7.49 -7.95
N ASP A 31 4.17 -6.60 -8.26
CA ASP A 31 5.23 -6.27 -7.32
C ASP A 31 4.68 -5.29 -6.28
N PHE A 32 4.77 -5.67 -5.01
CA PHE A 32 4.33 -4.88 -3.86
C PHE A 32 5.51 -4.57 -2.94
N SER A 33 5.57 -3.35 -2.41
CA SER A 33 6.46 -3.00 -1.29
C SER A 33 5.87 -1.89 -0.43
N LEU A 34 6.32 -1.82 0.83
CA LEU A 34 5.96 -0.78 1.79
C LEU A 34 7.22 -0.10 2.29
N VAL A 35 7.23 1.23 2.22
CA VAL A 35 8.37 2.04 2.63
C VAL A 35 7.88 3.15 3.55
N PHE A 36 8.61 3.40 4.62
CA PHE A 36 8.38 4.54 5.51
C PHE A 36 9.34 5.69 5.19
N ARG A 37 8.82 6.91 5.27
CA ARG A 37 9.59 8.14 5.24
C ARG A 37 9.14 9.01 6.41
N GLY A 38 10.08 9.28 7.32
CA GLY A 38 9.79 10.13 8.47
C GLY A 38 9.60 11.59 8.08
N GLU A 39 9.05 12.35 9.02
CA GLU A 39 8.81 13.80 8.87
C GLU A 39 10.01 14.64 9.35
N SER A 40 10.90 14.05 10.14
CA SER A 40 12.07 14.74 10.67
C SER A 40 13.19 14.83 9.62
N PRO A 41 14.02 15.88 9.63
CA PRO A 41 15.19 15.99 8.76
C PRO A 41 16.18 14.82 8.88
N GLU A 42 16.17 14.14 10.04
CA GLU A 42 17.02 13.00 10.38
C GLU A 42 16.44 11.66 9.89
N ASP A 43 15.11 11.59 9.70
CA ASP A 43 14.36 10.42 9.22
C ASP A 43 13.91 10.57 7.74
N LEU A 44 14.56 11.45 6.96
CA LEU A 44 14.24 11.64 5.53
C LEU A 44 14.64 10.44 4.65
N GLU A 45 15.45 9.52 5.17
CA GLU A 45 15.79 8.28 4.47
C GLU A 45 14.60 7.34 4.39
N PHE A 46 14.40 6.76 3.21
CA PHE A 46 13.38 5.75 2.98
C PHE A 46 13.75 4.45 3.69
N VAL A 47 12.99 4.07 4.71
CA VAL A 47 13.13 2.80 5.40
C VAL A 47 12.21 1.77 4.76
N VAL A 48 12.78 0.75 4.13
CA VAL A 48 12.01 -0.36 3.56
C VAL A 48 11.44 -1.21 4.70
N LEU A 49 10.12 -1.23 4.84
CA LEU A 49 9.42 -2.01 5.87
C LEU A 49 9.03 -3.38 5.34
N ILE A 50 8.50 -3.42 4.12
CA ILE A 50 8.21 -4.65 3.38
C ILE A 50 9.02 -4.58 2.09
N PRO A 51 10.05 -5.45 1.93
CA PRO A 51 10.81 -5.54 0.70
C PRO A 51 9.91 -5.83 -0.50
N LYS A 52 10.38 -5.41 -1.67
CA LYS A 52 9.70 -5.71 -2.93
C LYS A 52 9.49 -7.21 -3.09
N GLN A 53 8.23 -7.62 -3.16
CA GLN A 53 7.81 -9.01 -3.34
C GLN A 53 6.80 -9.11 -4.48
N ARG A 54 6.90 -10.21 -5.23
CA ARG A 54 5.98 -10.53 -6.31
C ARG A 54 4.82 -11.34 -5.74
N ILE A 55 3.61 -10.84 -5.89
CA ILE A 55 2.39 -11.40 -5.30
C ILE A 55 1.44 -11.80 -6.42
N ASP A 56 0.99 -13.05 -6.38
CA ASP A 56 -0.07 -13.57 -7.23
C ASP A 56 -1.39 -13.47 -6.46
N THR A 57 -2.37 -12.79 -7.05
CA THR A 57 -3.72 -12.60 -6.48
C THR A 57 -4.80 -13.25 -7.36
N SER A 58 -4.43 -14.22 -8.19
CA SER A 58 -5.35 -14.86 -9.15
C SER A 58 -6.42 -15.70 -8.47
N ASP A 59 -6.09 -16.33 -7.33
CA ASP A 59 -7.00 -17.17 -6.56
C ASP A 59 -7.75 -16.39 -5.48
N GLU A 60 -7.07 -15.50 -4.74
CA GLU A 60 -7.62 -14.71 -3.64
C GLU A 60 -6.96 -13.33 -3.56
N PRO A 61 -7.66 -12.29 -3.04
CA PRO A 61 -7.05 -10.98 -2.78
C PRO A 61 -5.90 -11.06 -1.77
N GLU A 62 -4.84 -10.31 -2.02
CA GLU A 62 -3.75 -10.13 -1.06
C GLU A 62 -4.20 -9.22 0.08
N LYS A 63 -3.93 -9.64 1.31
CA LYS A 63 -4.31 -8.90 2.52
C LYS A 63 -3.13 -8.79 3.45
N GLY A 64 -2.93 -7.62 4.03
CA GLY A 64 -1.89 -7.44 5.03
C GLY A 64 -2.18 -6.31 6.01
N CYS A 65 -1.42 -6.33 7.09
CA CYS A 65 -1.51 -5.37 8.17
C CYS A 65 -0.09 -5.04 8.67
N PHE A 66 0.19 -3.76 8.87
CA PHE A 66 1.45 -3.28 9.40
C PHE A 66 1.20 -2.32 10.56
N LYS A 67 1.91 -2.50 11.68
CA LYS A 67 1.84 -1.59 12.82
C LYS A 67 2.83 -0.44 12.61
N CYS A 68 2.31 0.77 12.42
CA CYS A 68 3.09 2.00 12.27
C CYS A 68 3.65 2.43 13.63
N GLU A 69 4.87 2.00 13.97
CA GLU A 69 5.50 2.37 15.26
C GLU A 69 5.77 3.87 15.40
N LYS A 70 5.93 4.57 14.27
CA LYS A 70 6.17 6.01 14.19
C LYS A 70 5.07 6.68 13.37
N SER A 71 4.82 7.97 13.65
CA SER A 71 4.06 8.84 12.76
C SER A 71 4.92 9.27 11.56
N GLY A 72 4.28 9.51 10.43
CA GLY A 72 4.94 9.96 9.21
C GLY A 72 4.30 9.40 7.94
N ASN A 73 5.04 9.45 6.84
CA ASN A 73 4.53 9.07 5.53
C ASN A 73 4.89 7.62 5.20
N PHE A 74 3.87 6.82 4.95
CA PHE A 74 4.01 5.44 4.49
C PHE A 74 3.67 5.40 3.00
N ASN A 75 4.62 4.95 2.17
CA ASN A 75 4.47 4.82 0.73
C ASN A 75 4.30 3.36 0.36
N LEU A 76 3.18 3.04 -0.28
CA LEU A 76 2.96 1.75 -0.91
C LEU A 76 3.32 1.88 -2.38
N PHE A 77 4.17 0.96 -2.84
CA PHE A 77 4.53 0.87 -4.25
C PHE A 77 3.96 -0.39 -4.85
N LEU A 78 3.19 -0.21 -5.93
CA LEU A 78 2.57 -1.27 -6.71
C LEU A 78 3.13 -1.19 -8.14
N SER A 79 3.65 -2.28 -8.68
CA SER A 79 4.17 -2.32 -10.05
C SER A 79 3.72 -3.57 -10.79
N VAL A 80 3.21 -3.38 -12.01
CA VAL A 80 2.77 -4.48 -12.87
C VAL A 80 3.49 -4.41 -14.21
N GLU A 81 3.89 -5.57 -14.72
CA GLU A 81 4.50 -5.70 -16.03
C GLU A 81 3.48 -5.44 -17.15
N LEU A 82 3.82 -4.53 -18.07
CA LEU A 82 2.99 -4.17 -19.21
C LEU A 82 3.19 -5.19 -20.33
N VAL A 83 2.08 -5.75 -20.82
CA VAL A 83 2.09 -6.61 -21.99
C VAL A 83 1.11 -6.09 -23.03
N LEU A 84 1.56 -6.10 -24.27
CA LEU A 84 0.83 -5.67 -25.46
C LEU A 84 -0.30 -6.66 -25.84
N SER A 85 -1.02 -7.22 -24.88
CA SER A 85 -2.10 -8.20 -25.11
C SER A 85 -3.46 -7.56 -25.38
N GLY A 86 -3.58 -6.23 -25.34
CA GLY A 86 -4.81 -5.49 -25.65
C GLY A 86 -5.93 -5.63 -24.60
N THR A 87 -5.72 -6.42 -23.57
CA THR A 87 -6.62 -6.59 -22.41
C THR A 87 -6.15 -5.69 -21.27
N PRO A 88 -6.98 -4.74 -20.77
CA PRO A 88 -6.58 -3.89 -19.65
C PRO A 88 -6.45 -4.72 -18.37
N ASN A 89 -5.37 -4.51 -17.63
CA ASN A 89 -5.22 -5.05 -16.28
C ASN A 89 -5.87 -4.07 -15.30
N ILE A 90 -6.90 -4.52 -14.58
CA ILE A 90 -7.57 -3.72 -13.56
C ILE A 90 -7.08 -4.19 -12.20
N ILE A 91 -6.59 -3.24 -11.40
CA ILE A 91 -6.12 -3.46 -10.04
C ILE A 91 -7.06 -2.69 -9.12
N THR A 92 -7.67 -3.41 -8.19
CA THR A 92 -8.53 -2.82 -7.16
C THR A 92 -7.77 -2.88 -5.84
N LEU A 93 -7.61 -1.73 -5.19
CA LEU A 93 -6.95 -1.63 -3.89
C LEU A 93 -7.86 -0.92 -2.90
N GLN A 94 -8.06 -1.55 -1.75
CA GLN A 94 -8.67 -0.96 -0.57
C GLN A 94 -7.59 -0.80 0.50
N LEU A 95 -7.48 0.41 1.03
CA LEU A 95 -6.56 0.76 2.10
C LEU A 95 -7.36 1.28 3.28
N ILE A 96 -7.02 0.78 4.46
CA ILE A 96 -7.65 1.18 5.70
C ILE A 96 -6.55 1.53 6.70
N THR A 97 -6.51 2.78 7.15
CA THR A 97 -5.69 3.18 8.27
C THR A 97 -6.56 3.21 9.52
N ILE A 98 -6.19 2.44 10.55
CA ILE A 98 -6.88 2.35 11.83
C ILE A 98 -5.97 2.91 12.92
N ALA A 99 -6.25 4.11 13.40
CA ALA A 99 -5.56 4.67 14.56
C ALA A 99 -6.19 4.12 15.85
N ARG A 100 -5.44 3.33 16.64
CA ARG A 100 -5.87 2.87 17.97
C ARG A 100 -5.29 3.81 19.03
N LEU A 101 -6.06 4.80 19.48
CA LEU A 101 -5.73 5.57 20.68
C LEU A 101 -5.88 4.68 21.92
N HIS A 102 -4.81 4.61 22.73
CA HIS A 102 -4.86 3.96 24.03
C HIS A 102 -5.89 4.68 24.91
N HIS A 103 -6.98 3.98 25.21
CA HIS A 103 -8.08 4.34 26.11
C HIS A 103 -8.98 5.53 25.67
N THR A 104 -10.22 5.18 25.30
CA THR A 104 -11.47 5.98 25.44
C THR A 104 -11.89 7.01 24.38
N THR A 105 -11.42 6.96 23.14
CA THR A 105 -11.96 7.82 22.04
C THR A 105 -12.12 7.08 20.70
N PRO A 106 -12.99 7.58 19.78
CA PRO A 106 -13.32 6.88 18.54
C PRO A 106 -12.09 6.67 17.66
N CYS A 107 -11.92 5.44 17.13
CA CYS A 107 -10.93 5.15 16.09
C CYS A 107 -11.14 6.10 14.91
N ASN A 108 -10.14 6.92 14.59
CA ASN A 108 -10.08 7.56 13.29
C ASN A 108 -9.78 6.45 12.26
N ILE A 109 -10.81 6.09 11.49
CA ILE A 109 -10.68 5.15 10.37
C ILE A 109 -10.64 5.99 9.10
N VAL A 110 -9.51 5.97 8.41
CA VAL A 110 -9.41 6.57 7.08
C VAL A 110 -9.41 5.44 6.07
N ARG A 111 -10.38 5.46 5.14
CA ARG A 111 -10.49 4.49 4.05
C ARG A 111 -10.13 5.15 2.73
N TYR A 112 -9.23 4.52 1.98
CA TYR A 112 -8.94 4.87 0.61
C TYR A 112 -9.34 3.70 -0.30
N SER A 113 -9.94 4.02 -1.43
CA SER A 113 -10.29 3.04 -2.46
C SER A 113 -9.71 3.56 -3.77
N LEU A 114 -8.86 2.75 -4.39
CA LEU A 114 -8.23 3.06 -5.66
C LEU A 114 -8.55 1.97 -6.69
N CYS A 115 -8.93 2.40 -7.88
CA CYS A 115 -9.06 1.53 -9.05
C CYS A 115 -8.03 1.99 -10.08
N TRP A 116 -7.00 1.18 -10.31
CA TRP A 116 -5.90 1.48 -11.21
C TRP A 116 -6.03 0.62 -12.48
N VAL A 117 -6.26 1.28 -13.61
CA VAL A 117 -6.43 0.61 -14.91
C VAL A 117 -5.15 0.79 -15.72
N VAL A 118 -4.58 -0.34 -16.13
CA VAL A 118 -3.30 -0.41 -16.83
C VAL A 118 -3.50 -0.98 -18.24
N TYR A 119 -2.95 -0.30 -19.25
CA TYR A 119 -3.07 -0.64 -20.68
C TYR A 119 -1.74 -1.06 -21.30
#